data_AF-A0A5D8Z6R8-F1
#
_entry.id   AF-A0A5D8Z6R8-F1
#
_cell.length_a   1.000
_cell.length_b   1.000
_cell.length_c   1.000
_cell.angle_alpha   90.00
_cell.angle_beta   90.00
_cell.angle_gamma   90.00
#
_symmetry.space_group_name_H-M   'P 1'
#
loop_
_entity.id
_entity.type
_entity.pdbx_description
1 polymer ?
#
loop_
_entity_poly.entity_id
_entity_poly.type
_entity_poly.pdbx_seq_one_letter_code
_entity_poly.pdbx_strand_id
1 'polypeptide(L)'
;MVHACLLGISGGDVPPRIIASDTGAVVSARGRLIVGWACALVLATGFARLGVWQLHRAVEKEHLLADVGRVLHERRPQPLVIAANSARALDYDWAAGRGRFLATPPLFLDNQQREGRVGVRDYAVFQPVGGMPMLVDMGWLPIGAARVLPHVSAPAGEVDVRGL
;
A
#
# COMPACT_ATOMS: atom_id res chain seq x y z
N MET A 1 68.93 22.71 -64.25
CA MET A 1 69.79 21.68 -63.62
C MET A 1 69.19 21.40 -62.26
N VAL A 2 68.64 20.25 -61.88
CA VAL A 2 68.75 18.86 -62.37
C VAL A 2 67.50 18.07 -61.94
N HIS A 3 67.04 17.21 -62.86
CA HIS A 3 66.31 15.94 -62.72
C HIS A 3 64.91 15.84 -62.10
N ALA A 4 64.00 15.41 -62.97
CA ALA A 4 62.95 14.45 -62.69
C ALA A 4 63.52 13.05 -62.42
N CYS A 5 62.84 12.25 -61.58
CA CYS A 5 62.74 10.80 -61.77
C CYS A 5 61.45 10.26 -61.10
N LEU A 6 60.84 9.29 -61.78
CA LEU A 6 59.48 8.74 -61.64
C LEU A 6 59.28 7.76 -60.47
N LEU A 7 57.99 7.56 -60.13
CA LEU A 7 57.23 6.29 -59.90
C LEU A 7 56.22 6.53 -58.76
N GLY A 8 54.89 6.39 -58.85
CA GLY A 8 54.04 5.65 -59.76
C GLY A 8 53.20 4.63 -58.97
N ILE A 9 52.06 5.02 -58.39
CA ILE A 9 50.96 4.16 -57.88
C ILE A 9 49.66 5.01 -57.93
N SER A 10 48.83 4.89 -58.98
CA SER A 10 47.70 3.96 -59.14
C SER A 10 46.50 4.21 -58.23
N GLY A 11 45.42 4.74 -58.84
CA GLY A 11 44.05 4.23 -58.70
C GLY A 11 43.27 4.50 -57.40
N GLY A 12 42.29 5.40 -57.49
CA GLY A 12 41.12 5.39 -56.60
C GLY A 12 40.45 6.75 -56.46
N ASP A 13 39.40 6.99 -57.24
CA ASP A 13 38.44 8.07 -57.00
C ASP A 13 37.81 7.88 -55.60
N VAL A 14 38.27 8.65 -54.62
CA VAL A 14 37.59 8.77 -53.33
C VAL A 14 36.47 9.79 -53.52
N PRO A 15 35.17 9.41 -53.53
CA PRO A 15 34.11 10.40 -53.62
C PRO A 15 34.16 11.31 -52.40
N PRO A 16 33.83 12.60 -52.54
CA PRO A 16 33.78 13.50 -51.39
C PRO A 16 32.75 12.97 -50.39
N ARG A 17 33.20 12.50 -49.22
CA ARG A 17 32.34 12.26 -48.06
C ARG A 17 31.79 13.62 -47.63
N ILE A 18 30.57 13.93 -48.07
CA ILE A 18 29.76 14.99 -47.49
C ILE A 18 29.46 14.56 -46.07
N ILE A 19 30.21 15.10 -45.11
CA ILE A 19 29.87 15.05 -43.69
C ILE A 19 28.67 15.98 -43.54
N ALA A 20 27.47 15.44 -43.50
CA ALA A 20 26.29 16.17 -43.06
C ALA A 20 26.56 16.60 -41.60
N SER A 21 26.82 17.89 -41.38
CA SER A 21 26.84 18.45 -40.04
C SER A 21 25.44 18.31 -39.47
N ASP A 22 25.30 17.38 -38.53
CA ASP A 22 24.10 17.22 -37.70
C ASP A 22 23.75 18.59 -37.14
N THR A 23 22.66 19.17 -37.64
CA THR A 23 22.22 20.50 -37.27
C THR A 23 21.55 20.35 -35.93
N GLY A 24 22.38 20.24 -34.88
CA GLY A 24 21.93 20.18 -33.51
C GLY A 24 20.98 21.34 -33.28
N ALA A 25 19.70 21.03 -33.05
CA ALA A 25 18.66 22.02 -32.82
C ALA A 25 19.13 22.96 -31.71
N VAL A 26 19.51 24.19 -32.07
CA VAL A 26 19.99 25.20 -31.13
C VAL A 26 18.77 25.71 -30.37
N VAL A 27 18.35 24.98 -29.34
CA VAL A 27 17.28 25.44 -28.46
C VAL A 27 17.76 26.74 -27.82
N SER A 28 17.02 27.84 -28.04
CA SER A 28 17.32 29.13 -27.43
C SER A 28 17.41 29.02 -25.91
N ALA A 29 18.35 29.73 -25.27
CA ALA A 29 18.46 29.77 -23.81
C ALA A 29 17.15 30.19 -23.13
N ARG A 30 16.37 31.08 -23.78
CA ARG A 30 15.02 31.47 -23.33
C ARG A 30 14.02 30.31 -23.43
N GLY A 31 14.08 29.52 -24.50
CA GLY A 31 13.25 28.33 -24.67
C GLY A 31 13.50 27.27 -23.60
N ARG A 32 14.77 27.01 -23.27
CA ARG A 32 15.14 26.10 -22.18
C ARG A 32 14.61 26.57 -20.82
N LEU A 33 14.69 27.86 -20.54
CA LEU A 33 14.16 28.43 -19.29
C LEU A 33 12.64 28.29 -19.22
N ILE A 34 11.91 28.58 -20.31
CA ILE A 34 10.44 28.44 -20.35
C ILE A 34 10.04 26.98 -20.12
N VAL A 35 10.69 26.03 -20.79
CA VAL A 35 10.43 24.59 -20.59
C VAL A 35 10.73 24.18 -19.14
N GLY A 36 11.85 24.64 -18.57
CA GLY A 36 12.20 24.37 -17.18
C GLY A 36 11.17 24.90 -16.19
N TRP A 37 10.72 26.14 -16.36
CA TRP A 37 9.67 26.74 -15.52
C TRP A 37 8.31 26.05 -15.69
N ALA A 38 7.94 25.68 -16.93
CA ALA A 38 6.72 24.92 -17.18
C ALA A 38 6.76 23.57 -16.48
N CYS A 39 7.86 22.82 -16.60
CA CYS A 39 8.06 21.57 -15.85
C CYS A 39 7.99 21.78 -14.34
N ALA A 40 8.62 22.83 -13.80
CA ALA A 40 8.58 23.14 -12.38
C ALA A 40 7.14 23.41 -11.90
N LEU A 41 6.35 24.17 -12.66
CA LEU A 41 4.95 24.46 -12.32
C LEU A 41 4.07 23.21 -12.37
N VAL A 42 4.28 22.34 -13.37
CA VAL A 42 3.56 21.05 -13.46
C VAL A 42 3.86 20.18 -12.25
N LEU A 43 5.14 20.03 -11.89
CA LEU A 43 5.56 19.26 -10.72
C LEU A 43 5.02 19.85 -9.42
N ALA A 44 5.12 21.17 -9.24
CA ALA A 44 4.60 21.86 -8.06
C ALA A 44 3.09 21.64 -7.89
N THR A 45 2.33 21.76 -8.98
CA THR A 45 0.88 21.52 -8.98
C THR A 45 0.57 20.05 -8.68
N GLY A 46 1.35 19.12 -9.25
CA GLY A 46 1.21 17.69 -8.98
C GLY A 46 1.45 17.34 -7.51
N PHE A 47 2.52 17.84 -6.91
CA PHE A 47 2.82 17.64 -5.50
C PHE A 47 1.81 18.32 -4.57
N ALA A 48 1.35 19.54 -4.90
CA ALA A 48 0.29 20.19 -4.14
C ALA A 48 -1.00 19.36 -4.13
N ARG A 49 -1.39 18.80 -5.29
CA ARG A 49 -2.57 17.93 -5.41
C ARG A 49 -2.42 16.64 -4.60
N LEU A 50 -1.24 16.04 -4.62
CA LEU A 50 -0.93 14.87 -3.80
C LEU A 50 -0.94 15.21 -2.30
N GLY A 51 -0.42 16.37 -1.91
CA GLY A 51 -0.46 16.85 -0.53
C GLY A 51 -1.89 17.03 -0.02
N VAL A 52 -2.77 17.64 -0.82
CA VAL A 52 -4.20 17.76 -0.51
C VAL A 52 -4.86 16.39 -0.37
N TRP A 53 -4.52 15.45 -1.26
CA TRP A 53 -5.03 14.08 -1.16
C TRP A 53 -4.56 13.36 0.12
N GLN A 54 -3.28 13.51 0.49
CA GLN A 54 -2.74 12.96 1.74
C GLN A 54 -3.45 13.55 2.97
N LEU A 55 -3.70 14.87 2.97
CA LEU A 55 -4.42 15.53 4.06
C LEU A 55 -5.86 15.02 4.18
N HIS A 56 -6.57 14.88 3.05
CA HIS A 56 -7.93 14.33 3.06
C HIS A 56 -7.94 12.89 3.61
N ARG A 57 -6.99 12.04 3.20
CA ARG A 57 -6.86 10.68 3.73
C ARG A 57 -6.53 10.66 5.23
N ALA A 58 -5.81 11.66 5.73
CA ALA A 58 -5.55 11.79 7.16
C ALA A 58 -6.82 12.13 7.95
N VAL A 59 -7.61 13.11 7.48
CA VAL A 59 -8.88 13.50 8.09
C VAL A 59 -9.89 12.34 8.09
N GLU A 60 -9.99 11.60 6.99
CA GLU A 60 -10.84 10.42 6.91
C GLU A 60 -10.47 9.35 7.94
N LYS A 61 -9.17 9.11 8.14
CA LYS A 61 -8.69 8.20 9.19
C LYS A 61 -9.02 8.73 10.59
N GLU A 62 -8.93 10.03 10.81
CA GLU A 62 -9.28 10.66 12.09
C GLU A 62 -10.76 10.48 12.41
N HIS A 63 -11.66 10.66 11.44
CA HIS A 63 -13.09 10.39 11.61
C HIS A 63 -13.36 8.93 11.95
N LEU A 64 -12.74 7.97 11.25
CA LEU A 64 -12.88 6.55 11.56
C LEU A 64 -12.42 6.22 12.99
N LEU A 65 -11.29 6.78 13.42
CA LEU A 65 -10.78 6.60 14.79
C LEU A 65 -11.70 7.25 15.83
N ALA A 66 -12.31 8.39 15.52
CA ALA A 66 -13.26 9.06 16.39
C ALA A 66 -14.55 8.23 16.56
N ASP A 67 -15.08 7.66 15.48
CA ASP A 67 -16.25 6.77 15.53
C ASP A 67 -15.97 5.51 16.35
N VAL A 68 -14.82 4.86 16.12
CA VAL A 68 -14.34 3.73 16.93
C VAL A 68 -14.18 4.15 18.39
N GLY A 69 -13.57 5.31 18.66
CA GLY A 69 -13.38 5.85 20.00
C GLY A 69 -14.68 6.06 20.76
N ARG A 70 -15.72 6.57 20.09
CA ARG A 70 -17.08 6.72 20.65
C ARG A 70 -17.65 5.37 21.06
N VAL A 71 -17.57 4.36 20.19
CA VAL A 71 -18.10 3.01 20.47
C VAL A 71 -17.35 2.35 21.63
N LEU A 72 -16.02 2.49 21.68
CA LEU A 72 -15.19 1.97 22.77
C LEU A 72 -15.44 2.67 24.11
N HIS A 73 -15.90 3.93 24.08
CA HIS A 73 -16.30 4.66 25.28
C HIS A 73 -17.69 4.24 25.76
N GLU A 74 -18.68 4.16 24.85
CA GLU A 74 -20.06 3.83 25.20
C GLU A 74 -20.27 2.35 25.55
N ARG A 75 -19.58 1.44 24.85
CA ARG A 75 -19.65 -0.03 25.01
C ARG A 75 -21.07 -0.59 25.12
N ARG A 76 -22.01 0.01 24.38
CA ARG A 76 -23.41 -0.42 24.36
C ARG A 76 -23.52 -1.77 23.65
N PRO A 77 -23.87 -2.87 24.35
CA PRO A 77 -23.84 -4.20 23.77
C PRO A 77 -24.93 -4.38 22.72
N GLN A 78 -24.51 -4.56 21.48
CA GLN A 78 -25.36 -4.98 20.36
C GLN A 78 -25.24 -6.50 20.17
N PRO A 79 -26.34 -7.21 19.84
CA PRO A 79 -26.28 -8.63 19.49
C PRO A 79 -25.31 -8.93 18.33
N LEU A 80 -24.56 -10.03 18.41
CA LEU A 80 -23.62 -10.44 17.34
C LEU A 80 -24.26 -10.59 15.95
N VAL A 81 -25.56 -10.91 15.86
CA VAL A 81 -26.29 -10.98 14.58
C VAL A 81 -26.34 -9.61 13.86
N ILE A 82 -26.33 -8.52 14.62
CA ILE A 82 -26.32 -7.16 14.10
C ILE A 82 -24.96 -6.87 13.45
N ALA A 83 -23.85 -7.33 14.05
CA ALA A 83 -22.51 -7.20 13.45
C ALA A 83 -22.36 -7.97 12.13
N ALA A 84 -23.14 -9.03 11.91
CA ALA A 84 -23.13 -9.81 10.67
C ALA A 84 -23.94 -9.19 9.51
N ASN A 85 -24.57 -8.03 9.72
CA ASN A 85 -25.39 -7.37 8.70
C ASN A 85 -24.54 -6.58 7.70
N SER A 86 -24.50 -7.03 6.45
CA SER A 86 -23.73 -6.38 5.36
C SER A 86 -24.15 -4.94 5.06
N ALA A 87 -25.41 -4.57 5.35
CA ALA A 87 -25.89 -3.21 5.17
C ALA A 87 -25.22 -2.20 6.13
N ARG A 88 -24.62 -2.68 7.23
CA ARG A 88 -23.88 -1.86 8.19
C ARG A 88 -22.38 -2.20 8.23
N ALA A 89 -21.83 -2.74 7.15
CA ALA A 89 -20.42 -3.15 7.10
C ALA A 89 -19.40 -2.00 7.32
N LEU A 90 -19.85 -0.75 7.22
CA LEU A 90 -19.05 0.46 7.46
C LEU A 90 -19.24 1.05 8.87
N ASP A 91 -20.20 0.55 9.65
CA ASP A 91 -20.46 1.03 11.01
C ASP A 91 -19.67 0.19 12.03
N TYR A 92 -19.26 0.83 13.12
CA TYR A 92 -18.61 0.18 14.26
C TYR A 92 -19.61 0.06 15.41
N ASP A 93 -19.72 -1.12 16.01
CA ASP A 93 -20.64 -1.39 17.12
C ASP A 93 -19.96 -2.25 18.18
N TRP A 94 -20.25 -2.00 19.45
CA TRP A 94 -19.78 -2.88 20.51
C TRP A 94 -20.67 -4.12 20.56
N ALA A 95 -20.21 -5.22 19.96
CA ALA A 95 -20.98 -6.44 19.84
C ALA A 95 -20.73 -7.38 21.03
N ALA A 96 -21.77 -8.08 21.49
CA ALA A 96 -21.71 -9.05 22.57
C ALA A 96 -22.62 -10.25 22.29
N GLY A 97 -22.15 -11.45 22.64
CA GLY A 97 -22.98 -12.65 22.55
C GLY A 97 -22.25 -13.95 22.84
N ARG A 98 -23.03 -15.00 23.09
CA ARG A 98 -22.55 -16.34 23.34
C ARG A 98 -22.44 -17.16 22.06
N GLY A 99 -21.56 -18.14 22.07
CA GLY A 99 -21.31 -19.05 20.95
C GLY A 99 -20.12 -19.95 21.22
N ARG A 100 -19.60 -20.58 20.18
CA ARG A 100 -18.43 -21.46 20.28
C ARG A 100 -17.45 -21.21 19.14
N PHE A 101 -16.17 -21.42 19.40
CA PHE A 101 -15.18 -21.45 18.32
C PHE A 101 -15.29 -22.78 17.55
N LEU A 102 -15.18 -22.69 16.24
CA LEU A 102 -15.14 -23.87 15.38
C LEU A 102 -13.71 -24.42 15.33
N ALA A 103 -13.58 -25.74 15.22
CA ALA A 103 -12.30 -26.42 15.06
C ALA A 103 -11.77 -26.26 13.62
N THR A 104 -11.50 -25.02 13.21
CA THR A 104 -10.91 -24.67 11.92
C THR A 104 -9.44 -24.31 12.10
N PRO A 105 -8.62 -24.45 11.04
CA PRO A 105 -7.26 -23.89 11.06
C PRO A 105 -7.29 -22.39 11.40
N PRO A 106 -6.32 -21.90 12.21
CA PRO A 106 -6.22 -20.47 12.51
C PRO A 106 -5.93 -19.67 11.25
N LEU A 107 -6.56 -18.50 11.13
CA LEU A 107 -6.35 -17.57 10.03
C LEU A 107 -5.41 -16.46 10.48
N PHE A 108 -4.20 -16.44 9.93
CA PHE A 108 -3.22 -15.39 10.24
C PHE A 108 -3.24 -14.29 9.19
N LEU A 109 -3.38 -13.05 9.65
CA LEU A 109 -3.08 -11.86 8.84
C LEU A 109 -1.62 -11.47 9.06
N ASP A 110 -0.84 -11.48 7.99
CA ASP A 110 0.58 -11.13 8.02
C ASP A 110 0.82 -9.61 7.95
N ASN A 111 2.10 -9.24 8.01
CA ASN A 111 2.59 -7.85 7.88
C ASN A 111 1.94 -6.88 8.88
N GLN A 112 1.60 -7.38 10.07
CA GLN A 112 1.08 -6.55 11.15
C GLN A 112 2.25 -6.00 11.96
N GLN A 113 2.33 -4.69 12.12
CA GLN A 113 3.36 -4.06 12.95
C GLN A 113 2.73 -3.51 14.24
N ARG A 114 3.33 -3.83 15.38
CA ARG A 114 2.95 -3.25 16.68
C ARG A 114 4.20 -2.84 17.42
N GLU A 115 4.27 -1.57 17.84
CA GLU A 115 5.40 -1.01 18.60
C GLU A 115 6.78 -1.29 17.95
N GLY A 116 6.85 -1.13 16.62
CA GLY A 116 8.08 -1.35 15.85
C GLY A 116 8.41 -2.82 15.55
N ARG A 117 7.67 -3.78 16.11
CA ARG A 117 7.88 -5.23 15.90
C ARG A 117 6.93 -5.76 14.84
N VAL A 118 7.44 -6.63 13.96
CA VAL A 118 6.64 -7.36 12.98
C VAL A 118 5.98 -8.57 13.64
N GLY A 119 4.74 -8.85 13.26
CA GLY A 119 3.96 -9.97 13.78
C GLY A 119 2.80 -10.33 12.87
N VAL A 120 1.94 -11.20 13.38
CA VAL A 120 0.68 -11.63 12.75
C VAL A 120 -0.49 -11.32 13.67
N ARG A 121 -1.67 -11.09 13.10
CA ARG A 121 -2.93 -11.14 13.84
C ARG A 121 -3.58 -12.49 13.61
N ASP A 122 -3.99 -13.13 14.69
CA ASP A 122 -4.67 -14.41 14.66
C ASP A 122 -6.19 -14.22 14.66
N TYR A 123 -6.89 -14.94 13.81
CA TYR A 123 -8.34 -14.96 13.73
C TYR A 123 -8.86 -16.38 13.84
N ALA A 124 -9.86 -16.55 14.69
CA ALA A 124 -10.59 -17.80 14.84
C ALA A 124 -12.04 -17.63 14.36
N VAL A 125 -12.61 -18.69 13.78
CA VAL A 125 -14.01 -18.70 13.36
C VAL A 125 -14.88 -18.96 14.59
N PHE A 126 -15.74 -18.00 14.90
CA PHE A 126 -16.70 -18.05 15.98
C PHE A 126 -18.12 -18.25 15.42
N GLN A 127 -18.83 -19.25 15.94
CA GLN A 127 -20.23 -19.52 15.64
C GLN A 127 -21.09 -18.97 16.79
N PRO A 128 -21.74 -17.80 16.64
CA PRO A 128 -22.68 -17.27 17.63
C PRO A 128 -23.93 -18.15 17.71
N VAL A 129 -24.61 -18.11 18.86
CA VAL A 129 -25.94 -18.71 19.02
C VAL A 129 -26.94 -17.93 18.16
N GLY A 130 -27.48 -18.56 17.13
CA GLY A 130 -28.53 -17.97 16.28
C GLY A 130 -28.05 -16.96 15.22
N GLY A 131 -26.74 -16.89 14.94
CA GLY A 131 -26.18 -16.00 13.91
C GLY A 131 -25.30 -16.73 12.90
N MET A 132 -24.75 -15.98 11.94
CA MET A 132 -23.79 -16.52 10.97
C MET A 132 -22.38 -16.64 11.58
N PRO A 133 -21.54 -17.58 11.10
CA PRO A 133 -20.13 -17.63 11.48
C PRO A 133 -19.42 -16.31 11.21
N MET A 134 -18.53 -15.91 12.11
CA MET A 134 -17.75 -14.67 12.02
C MET A 134 -16.30 -14.90 12.43
N LEU A 135 -15.39 -14.02 11.99
CA LEU A 135 -14.00 -14.03 12.42
C LEU A 135 -13.86 -13.15 13.66
N VAL A 136 -13.24 -13.71 14.70
CA VAL A 136 -12.92 -12.98 15.93
C VAL A 136 -11.40 -12.84 16.02
N ASP A 137 -10.94 -11.61 16.27
CA ASP A 137 -9.52 -11.33 16.51
C ASP A 137 -9.08 -11.91 17.86
N MET A 138 -8.15 -12.85 17.82
CA MET A 138 -7.56 -13.50 18.98
C MET A 138 -6.34 -12.75 19.51
N GLY A 139 -5.87 -11.74 18.77
CA GLY A 139 -4.80 -10.84 19.17
C GLY A 139 -3.59 -10.85 18.23
N TRP A 140 -2.61 -10.03 18.58
CA TRP A 140 -1.37 -9.87 17.84
C TRP A 140 -0.24 -10.71 18.47
N LEU A 141 0.51 -11.41 17.62
CA LEU A 141 1.63 -12.27 18.02
C LEU A 141 2.90 -11.83 17.29
N PRO A 142 4.02 -11.60 18.01
CA PRO A 142 5.29 -11.25 17.38
C PRO A 142 5.84 -12.43 16.57
N ILE A 143 6.45 -12.13 15.43
CA ILE A 143 7.12 -13.14 14.61
C ILE A 143 8.59 -12.75 14.43
N GLY A 144 9.49 -13.71 14.73
CA GLY A 144 10.92 -13.56 14.54
C GLY A 144 11.35 -13.69 13.07
N ALA A 145 12.64 -13.45 12.79
CA ALA A 145 13.18 -13.48 11.43
C ALA A 145 12.97 -14.81 10.68
N ALA A 146 12.89 -15.93 11.40
CA ALA A 146 12.61 -17.25 10.84
C ALA A 146 11.16 -17.42 10.32
N ARG A 147 10.28 -16.43 10.55
CA ARG A 147 8.88 -16.36 10.10
C ARG A 147 8.04 -17.61 10.45
N VAL A 148 8.37 -18.26 11.57
CA VAL A 148 7.61 -19.40 12.10
C VAL A 148 6.29 -18.90 12.68
N LEU A 149 5.18 -19.47 12.20
CA LEU A 149 3.84 -19.11 12.69
C LEU A 149 3.64 -19.69 14.10
N PRO A 150 3.14 -18.89 15.06
CA PRO A 150 2.83 -19.36 16.40
C PRO A 150 1.68 -20.37 16.37
N HIS A 151 1.73 -21.35 17.27
CA HIS A 151 0.60 -22.26 17.47
C HIS A 151 -0.37 -21.63 18.49
N VAL A 152 -1.60 -21.35 18.05
CA VAL A 152 -2.66 -20.81 18.89
C VAL A 152 -3.87 -21.75 18.81
N SER A 153 -4.48 -22.03 19.94
CA SER A 153 -5.65 -22.89 20.06
C SER A 153 -6.85 -22.04 20.48
N ALA A 154 -7.96 -22.16 19.76
CA ALA A 154 -9.19 -21.50 20.17
C ALA A 154 -9.77 -22.16 21.44
N PRO A 155 -10.41 -21.39 22.34
CA PRO A 155 -11.09 -21.94 23.52
C PRO A 155 -12.13 -23.00 23.14
N ALA A 156 -12.17 -24.09 23.90
CA ALA A 156 -13.18 -25.13 23.73
C ALA A 156 -14.46 -24.80 24.52
N GLY A 157 -15.61 -25.22 23.98
CA GLY A 157 -16.92 -25.06 24.63
C GLY A 157 -17.65 -23.78 24.25
N GLU A 158 -18.76 -23.51 24.95
CA GLU A 158 -19.49 -22.25 24.82
C GLU A 158 -18.78 -21.14 25.61
N VAL A 159 -18.60 -19.99 24.97
CA VAL A 159 -17.97 -18.80 25.55
C VAL A 159 -18.80 -17.55 25.22
N ASP A 160 -18.74 -16.56 26.09
CA ASP A 160 -19.30 -15.22 25.85
C ASP A 160 -18.19 -14.33 25.28
N VAL A 161 -18.42 -13.77 24.09
CA VAL A 161 -17.47 -12.87 23.43
C VAL A 161 -18.05 -11.47 23.37
N ARG A 162 -17.20 -10.47 23.59
CA ARG A 162 -17.57 -9.05 23.54
C ARG A 162 -16.42 -8.26 22.96
N GLY A 163 -16.70 -7.34 22.04
CA GLY A 163 -15.67 -6.56 21.36
C GLY A 163 -16.25 -5.53 20.41
N LEU A 164 -15.34 -4.80 19.76
CA LEU A 164 -15.63 -3.86 18.67
C LEU A 164 -15.73 -4.59 17.34
#